data_AF-A0A540VCY6-F1
#
_entry.id   AF-A0A540VCY6-F1
#
_cell.length_a   1.000
_cell.length_b   1.000
_cell.length_c   1.000
_cell.angle_alpha   90.00
_cell.angle_beta   90.00
_cell.angle_gamma   90.00
#
_symmetry.space_group_name_H-M   'P 1'
#
loop_
_entity.id
_entity.type
_entity.pdbx_description
1 polymer ?
#
loop_
_entity_poly.entity_id
_entity_poly.type
_entity_poly.pdbx_seq_one_letter_code
_entity_poly.pdbx_strand_id
1 'polypeptide(L)'
;MRTSTGLLAVVSTLALLAGCAGAPERVETDEATADTLNAARDVAARIDRDAEQDRVMAEIAVEYADAGYLEEASNTLEQVEGLVDRNYAMAFLAASYADKGEDERAEKLFKQALTISSEARSPNQKGWMLSELAGRYLEAGRKERALDALSVALESAEAMQDPGKQAWLLAEIGSKYARAGQSDRAAELLERAVAGSSDVRVAAEAVEVLSWISERQVDLGNQARAGELLAQAEDWGQRYEAESGPGQKARLLTGIASDYIELGQEKDGSRLLSEALGIVQGTDDPFWKSWTRVGAAQGLVSLGRDDEARDVLASALEDSEGIEDAMKQARVRTDIATAYVELGDAVRGLKLVRDIESASEQAWALTRIAVLQREAGTALDPESRALIRGIREVASEGESGED
;
A
#
# COMPACT_ATOMS: atom_id res chain seq x y z
N MET A 1 -6.17 -1.16 -14.20
CA MET A 1 -6.09 -1.97 -12.96
C MET A 1 -5.57 -1.03 -11.88
N ARG A 2 -6.38 -0.84 -10.84
CA ARG A 2 -6.14 0.14 -9.76
C ARG A 2 -4.80 -0.17 -9.08
N THR A 3 -3.95 0.83 -8.96
CA THR A 3 -2.65 0.76 -8.28
C THR A 3 -2.87 0.59 -6.78
N SER A 4 -2.45 -0.55 -6.21
CA SER A 4 -2.45 -0.84 -4.77
C SER A 4 -1.28 -0.16 -4.03
N THR A 5 -0.82 0.99 -4.48
CA THR A 5 0.38 1.67 -4.00
C THR A 5 0.15 2.49 -2.72
N GLY A 6 -0.61 1.98 -1.74
CA GLY A 6 -0.82 2.76 -0.51
C GLY A 6 -1.52 2.14 0.68
N LEU A 7 -2.07 0.92 0.63
CA LEU A 7 -2.89 0.41 1.74
C LEU A 7 -2.23 -0.60 2.69
N LEU A 8 -1.03 -1.10 2.39
CA LEU A 8 -0.40 -2.17 3.21
C LEU A 8 0.49 -1.67 4.37
N ALA A 9 0.82 -0.37 4.43
CA ALA A 9 1.69 0.19 5.47
C ALA A 9 0.93 0.86 6.66
N VAL A 10 -0.41 0.92 6.64
CA VAL A 10 -1.20 1.59 7.70
C VAL A 10 -1.96 0.59 8.60
N VAL A 11 -2.10 -0.67 8.21
CA VAL A 11 -2.90 -1.66 8.97
C VAL A 11 -2.11 -2.29 10.14
N SER A 12 -0.78 -2.32 10.11
CA SER A 12 0.00 -3.01 11.15
C SER A 12 0.31 -2.18 12.40
N THR A 13 0.14 -0.85 12.39
CA THR A 13 0.47 0.02 13.54
C THR A 13 -0.74 0.37 14.42
N LEU A 14 -1.95 -0.06 14.06
CA LEU A 14 -3.19 0.21 14.80
C LEU A 14 -3.77 -1.00 15.56
N ALA A 15 -3.23 -2.21 15.37
CA ALA A 15 -3.75 -3.42 16.01
C ALA A 15 -3.31 -3.63 17.47
N LEU A 16 -2.42 -2.80 18.04
CA LEU A 16 -1.84 -3.03 19.36
C LEU A 16 -2.34 -2.10 20.49
N LEU A 17 -3.32 -1.22 20.24
CA LEU A 17 -3.82 -0.28 21.25
C LEU A 17 -5.35 -0.10 21.31
N ALA A 18 -6.12 -1.12 20.93
CA ALA A 18 -7.55 -1.18 21.23
C ALA A 18 -7.79 -1.89 22.58
N GLY A 19 -7.29 -1.29 23.65
CA GLY A 19 -7.64 -1.63 25.03
C GLY A 19 -8.14 -0.37 25.74
N CYS A 20 -9.46 -0.27 25.90
CA CYS A 20 -10.21 0.74 26.64
C CYS A 20 -10.47 2.09 25.91
N ALA A 21 -11.66 2.25 25.31
CA ALA A 21 -12.66 3.28 25.65
C ALA A 21 -13.76 3.34 24.58
N GLY A 22 -15.02 3.25 25.01
CA GLY A 22 -16.24 3.70 24.32
C GLY A 22 -16.46 3.22 22.88
N ALA A 23 -17.40 2.28 22.69
CA ALA A 23 -17.94 1.99 21.36
C ALA A 23 -18.45 3.28 20.69
N PRO A 24 -18.03 3.61 19.46
CA PRO A 24 -18.69 4.65 18.70
C PRO A 24 -20.11 4.16 18.35
N GLU A 25 -21.06 5.08 18.24
CA GLU A 25 -22.41 4.83 17.72
C GLU A 25 -22.32 3.96 16.45
N ARG A 26 -22.72 2.70 16.59
CA ARG A 26 -22.50 1.62 15.61
C ARG A 26 -23.76 1.26 14.81
N VAL A 27 -24.80 2.09 14.89
CA VAL A 27 -26.14 1.70 14.41
C VAL A 27 -26.60 2.53 13.20
N GLU A 28 -26.24 3.81 13.08
CA GLU A 28 -26.64 4.65 11.93
C GLU A 28 -25.71 4.51 10.71
N THR A 29 -24.42 4.22 10.91
CA THR A 29 -23.44 4.09 9.81
C THR A 29 -23.62 2.79 9.01
N ASP A 30 -24.08 1.73 9.66
CA ASP A 30 -24.29 0.43 9.03
C ASP A 30 -25.53 0.49 8.11
N GLU A 31 -26.64 1.09 8.57
CA GLU A 31 -27.85 1.29 7.74
C GLU A 31 -27.60 2.18 6.52
N ALA A 32 -26.89 3.31 6.69
CA ALA A 32 -26.57 4.21 5.57
C ALA A 32 -25.67 3.55 4.51
N THR A 33 -24.76 2.67 4.93
CA THR A 33 -23.89 1.90 4.02
C THR A 33 -24.70 0.87 3.24
N ALA A 34 -25.58 0.12 3.91
CA ALA A 34 -26.46 -0.83 3.25
C ALA A 34 -27.41 -0.15 2.24
N ASP A 35 -27.99 0.99 2.60
CA ASP A 35 -28.88 1.77 1.72
C ASP A 35 -28.14 2.28 0.48
N THR A 36 -26.91 2.76 0.66
CA THR A 36 -26.06 3.25 -0.45
C THR A 36 -25.68 2.11 -1.40
N LEU A 37 -25.29 0.95 -0.86
CA LEU A 37 -24.96 -0.23 -1.67
C LEU A 37 -26.19 -0.81 -2.38
N ASN A 38 -27.37 -0.75 -1.75
CA ASN A 38 -28.63 -1.17 -2.37
C ASN A 38 -28.98 -0.26 -3.56
N ALA A 39 -28.86 1.05 -3.38
CA ALA A 39 -29.05 2.00 -4.46
C ALA A 39 -28.04 1.79 -5.60
N ALA A 40 -26.76 1.56 -5.28
CA ALA A 40 -25.73 1.27 -6.27
C ALA A 40 -26.04 -0.01 -7.06
N ARG A 41 -26.47 -1.09 -6.39
CA ARG A 41 -26.88 -2.35 -7.03
C ARG A 41 -28.06 -2.14 -7.97
N ASP A 42 -29.09 -1.43 -7.52
CA ASP A 42 -30.30 -1.19 -8.31
C ASP A 42 -30.04 -0.32 -9.55
N VAL A 43 -29.03 0.57 -9.48
CA VAL A 43 -28.55 1.33 -10.65
C VAL A 43 -27.73 0.44 -11.58
N ALA A 44 -26.80 -0.36 -11.04
CA ALA A 44 -25.97 -1.27 -11.82
C ALA A 44 -26.81 -2.33 -12.58
N ALA A 45 -27.91 -2.79 -11.98
CA ALA A 45 -28.87 -3.70 -12.61
C ALA A 45 -29.55 -3.13 -13.87
N ARG A 46 -29.45 -1.83 -14.13
CA ARG A 46 -30.03 -1.15 -15.31
C ARG A 46 -29.01 -0.82 -16.40
N ILE A 47 -27.74 -1.19 -16.22
CA ILE A 47 -26.70 -0.95 -17.22
C ILE A 47 -26.93 -1.89 -18.41
N ASP A 48 -27.18 -1.32 -19.59
CA ASP A 48 -27.49 -2.07 -20.82
C ASP A 48 -26.33 -2.91 -21.39
N ARG A 49 -25.11 -2.74 -20.86
CA ARG A 49 -23.91 -3.45 -21.32
C ARG A 49 -23.53 -4.56 -20.36
N ASP A 50 -23.82 -5.81 -20.75
CA ASP A 50 -23.62 -7.01 -19.92
C ASP A 50 -22.24 -7.06 -19.25
N ALA A 51 -21.14 -6.83 -19.98
CA ALA A 51 -19.79 -6.89 -19.39
C ALA A 51 -19.45 -5.72 -18.45
N GLU A 52 -20.02 -4.53 -18.69
CA GLU A 52 -19.82 -3.38 -17.80
C GLU A 52 -20.69 -3.51 -16.54
N GLN A 53 -21.91 -4.03 -16.72
CA GLN A 53 -22.81 -4.42 -15.65
C GLN A 53 -22.17 -5.48 -14.75
N ASP A 54 -21.66 -6.58 -15.30
CA ASP A 54 -21.01 -7.67 -14.56
C ASP A 54 -19.86 -7.15 -13.70
N ARG A 55 -19.01 -6.29 -14.26
CA ARG A 55 -17.88 -5.69 -13.53
C ARG A 55 -18.35 -4.85 -12.36
N VAL A 56 -19.35 -3.99 -12.57
CA VAL A 56 -19.88 -3.11 -11.52
C VAL A 56 -20.61 -3.94 -10.45
N MET A 57 -21.39 -4.93 -10.85
CA MET A 57 -22.10 -5.83 -9.93
C MET A 57 -21.12 -6.67 -9.10
N ALA A 58 -20.03 -7.15 -9.70
CA ALA A 58 -18.97 -7.86 -8.99
C ALA A 58 -18.28 -6.96 -7.94
N GLU A 59 -17.94 -5.72 -8.28
CA GLU A 59 -17.38 -4.75 -7.34
C GLU A 59 -18.37 -4.49 -6.19
N ILE A 60 -19.65 -4.26 -6.49
CA ILE A 60 -20.69 -4.07 -5.44
C ILE A 60 -20.80 -5.30 -4.53
N ALA A 61 -20.71 -6.51 -5.08
CA ALA A 61 -20.73 -7.74 -4.28
C ALA A 61 -19.51 -7.83 -3.34
N VAL A 62 -18.33 -7.37 -3.78
CA VAL A 62 -17.13 -7.26 -2.94
C VAL A 62 -17.35 -6.25 -1.82
N GLU A 63 -17.87 -5.06 -2.13
CA GLU A 63 -18.13 -4.02 -1.14
C GLU A 63 -19.16 -4.48 -0.08
N TYR A 64 -20.22 -5.20 -0.48
CA TYR A 64 -21.13 -5.84 0.48
C TYR A 64 -20.41 -6.87 1.36
N ALA A 65 -19.52 -7.68 0.78
CA ALA A 65 -18.80 -8.71 1.51
C ALA A 65 -17.85 -8.10 2.57
N ASP A 66 -17.13 -7.04 2.20
CA ASP A 66 -16.22 -6.30 3.08
C ASP A 66 -16.99 -5.56 4.19
N ALA A 67 -18.17 -5.02 3.89
CA ALA A 67 -19.08 -4.44 4.87
C ALA A 67 -19.78 -5.48 5.77
N GLY A 68 -19.64 -6.78 5.49
CA GLY A 68 -20.22 -7.87 6.27
C GLY A 68 -21.67 -8.25 5.91
N TYR A 69 -22.22 -7.66 4.84
CA TYR A 69 -23.54 -7.98 4.27
C TYR A 69 -23.44 -9.18 3.32
N LEU A 70 -23.10 -10.34 3.90
CA LEU A 70 -22.70 -11.52 3.11
C LEU A 70 -23.84 -12.13 2.27
N GLU A 71 -25.09 -12.00 2.72
CA GLU A 71 -26.25 -12.49 1.98
C GLU A 71 -26.56 -11.57 0.78
N GLU A 72 -26.48 -10.25 0.95
CA GLU A 72 -26.59 -9.25 -0.12
C GLU A 72 -25.45 -9.38 -1.13
N ALA A 73 -24.23 -9.65 -0.65
CA ALA A 73 -23.09 -9.98 -1.51
C ALA A 73 -23.37 -11.23 -2.35
N SER A 74 -23.90 -12.29 -1.73
CA SER A 74 -24.28 -13.54 -2.41
C SER A 74 -25.36 -13.30 -3.48
N ASN A 75 -26.40 -12.55 -3.14
CA ASN A 75 -27.50 -12.21 -4.07
C ASN A 75 -27.03 -11.34 -5.24
N THR A 76 -26.07 -10.45 -5.00
CA THR A 76 -25.48 -9.61 -6.05
C THR A 76 -24.57 -10.44 -6.95
N LEU A 77 -23.75 -11.34 -6.36
CA LEU A 77 -22.88 -12.26 -7.09
C LEU A 77 -23.66 -13.20 -8.02
N GLU A 78 -24.87 -13.62 -7.64
CA GLU A 78 -25.73 -14.46 -8.49
C GLU A 78 -26.13 -13.77 -9.81
N GLN A 79 -26.14 -12.43 -9.83
CA GLN A 79 -26.47 -11.62 -11.01
C GLN A 79 -25.26 -11.36 -11.92
N VAL A 80 -24.05 -11.77 -11.50
CA VAL A 80 -22.84 -11.65 -12.32
C VAL A 80 -22.70 -12.89 -13.21
N GLU A 81 -22.82 -12.69 -14.52
CA GLU A 81 -22.73 -13.75 -15.52
C GLU A 81 -21.30 -13.96 -16.01
N GLY A 82 -20.55 -12.85 -16.18
CA GLY A 82 -19.16 -12.82 -16.60
C GLY A 82 -18.27 -13.65 -15.70
N LEU A 83 -17.67 -14.71 -16.25
CA LEU A 83 -16.89 -15.68 -15.47
C LEU A 83 -15.70 -15.05 -14.73
N VAL A 84 -15.06 -14.03 -15.30
CA VAL A 84 -13.90 -13.36 -14.67
C VAL A 84 -14.36 -12.53 -13.47
N ASP A 85 -15.35 -11.66 -13.67
CA ASP A 85 -15.88 -10.78 -12.63
C ASP A 85 -16.56 -11.60 -11.51
N ARG A 86 -17.29 -12.66 -11.89
CA ARG A 86 -17.88 -13.62 -10.94
C ARG A 86 -16.83 -14.37 -10.15
N ASN A 87 -15.74 -14.82 -10.79
CA ASN A 87 -14.65 -15.50 -10.10
C ASN A 87 -14.01 -14.61 -9.04
N TYR A 88 -13.74 -13.36 -9.43
CA TYR A 88 -13.19 -12.32 -8.56
C TYR A 88 -14.08 -12.11 -7.33
N ALA A 89 -15.34 -11.71 -7.51
CA ALA A 89 -16.25 -11.43 -6.41
C ALA A 89 -16.50 -12.67 -5.52
N MET A 90 -16.57 -13.87 -6.11
CA MET A 90 -16.72 -15.11 -5.37
C MET A 90 -15.52 -15.42 -4.46
N ALA A 91 -14.30 -15.16 -4.92
CA ALA A 91 -13.10 -15.39 -4.11
C ALA A 91 -13.02 -14.42 -2.92
N PHE A 92 -13.44 -13.16 -3.10
CA PHE A 92 -13.57 -12.18 -2.02
C PHE A 92 -14.62 -12.60 -1.00
N LEU A 93 -15.84 -12.88 -1.46
CA LEU A 93 -16.93 -13.32 -0.59
C LEU A 93 -16.56 -14.59 0.19
N ALA A 94 -15.82 -15.52 -0.41
CA ALA A 94 -15.31 -16.69 0.27
C ALA A 94 -14.35 -16.35 1.42
N ALA A 95 -13.46 -15.37 1.23
CA ALA A 95 -12.58 -14.90 2.30
C ALA A 95 -13.38 -14.23 3.43
N SER A 96 -14.38 -13.41 3.10
CA SER A 96 -15.24 -12.76 4.11
C SER A 96 -16.06 -13.78 4.91
N TYR A 97 -16.59 -14.84 4.28
CA TYR A 97 -17.23 -15.95 5.00
C TYR A 97 -16.26 -16.66 5.95
N ALA A 98 -15.00 -16.88 5.52
CA ALA A 98 -13.99 -17.50 6.36
C ALA A 98 -13.65 -16.63 7.58
N ASP A 99 -13.53 -15.31 7.40
CA ASP A 99 -13.31 -14.35 8.50
C ASP A 99 -14.45 -14.36 9.54
N LYS A 100 -15.71 -14.55 9.10
CA LYS A 100 -16.86 -14.72 9.98
C LYS A 100 -16.97 -16.12 10.61
N GLY A 101 -16.06 -17.04 10.30
CA GLY A 101 -16.09 -18.42 10.78
C GLY A 101 -17.07 -19.34 10.05
N GLU A 102 -17.64 -18.91 8.92
CA GLU A 102 -18.54 -19.70 8.07
C GLU A 102 -17.75 -20.55 7.06
N ASP A 103 -16.89 -21.42 7.59
CA ASP A 103 -15.92 -22.19 6.80
C ASP A 103 -16.56 -23.01 5.68
N GLU A 104 -17.70 -23.66 5.92
CA GLU A 104 -18.36 -24.49 4.90
C GLU A 104 -18.82 -23.69 3.68
N ARG A 105 -19.31 -22.46 3.90
CA ARG A 105 -19.74 -21.57 2.81
C ARG A 105 -18.54 -21.01 2.07
N ALA A 106 -17.50 -20.59 2.80
CA ALA A 106 -16.22 -20.16 2.23
C ALA A 106 -15.63 -21.25 1.31
N GLU A 107 -15.57 -22.48 1.81
CA GLU A 107 -15.07 -23.65 1.07
C GLU A 107 -15.82 -23.91 -0.23
N LYS A 108 -17.14 -23.77 -0.21
CA LYS A 108 -17.98 -23.96 -1.39
C LYS A 108 -17.65 -22.92 -2.46
N LEU A 109 -17.58 -21.65 -2.09
CA LEU A 109 -17.28 -20.55 -3.00
C LEU A 109 -15.83 -20.63 -3.52
N PHE A 110 -14.87 -20.93 -2.66
CA PHE A 110 -13.48 -21.12 -3.07
C PHE A 110 -13.32 -22.25 -4.10
N LYS A 111 -14.02 -23.38 -3.92
CA LYS A 111 -14.02 -24.48 -4.91
C LYS A 111 -14.64 -24.06 -6.23
N GLN A 112 -15.76 -23.35 -6.19
CA GLN A 112 -16.40 -22.83 -7.41
C GLN A 112 -15.48 -21.84 -8.14
N ALA A 113 -14.80 -20.96 -7.41
CA ALA A 113 -13.80 -20.05 -7.97
C ALA A 113 -12.66 -20.84 -8.63
N LEU A 114 -12.09 -21.81 -7.92
CA LEU A 114 -11.02 -22.64 -8.46
C LEU A 114 -11.43 -23.37 -9.75
N THR A 115 -12.67 -23.88 -9.83
CA THR A 115 -13.21 -24.49 -11.05
C THR A 115 -13.23 -23.51 -12.21
N ILE A 116 -13.81 -22.31 -12.02
CA ILE A 116 -13.86 -21.27 -13.06
C ILE A 116 -12.45 -20.88 -13.51
N SER A 117 -11.53 -20.63 -12.57
CA SER A 117 -10.15 -20.27 -12.89
C SER A 117 -9.45 -21.38 -13.67
N SER A 118 -9.70 -22.65 -13.33
CA SER A 118 -9.08 -23.81 -13.99
C SER A 118 -9.56 -24.03 -15.43
N GLU A 119 -10.82 -23.71 -15.72
CA GLU A 119 -11.46 -23.85 -17.04
C GLU A 119 -11.15 -22.69 -18.00
N ALA A 120 -10.53 -21.61 -17.52
CA ALA A 120 -10.13 -20.51 -18.37
C ALA A 120 -9.13 -20.95 -19.45
N ARG A 121 -9.45 -20.59 -20.70
CA ARG A 121 -8.66 -20.99 -21.88
C ARG A 121 -7.45 -20.11 -22.13
N SER A 122 -7.51 -18.84 -21.74
CA SER A 122 -6.39 -17.91 -21.89
C SER A 122 -5.43 -18.08 -20.72
N PRO A 123 -4.13 -18.37 -20.96
CA PRO A 123 -3.13 -18.43 -19.90
C PRO A 123 -3.07 -17.14 -19.07
N ASN A 124 -3.30 -15.99 -19.71
CA ASN A 124 -3.40 -14.70 -19.03
C ASN A 124 -4.57 -14.69 -18.03
N GLN A 125 -5.80 -14.95 -18.50
CA GLN A 125 -6.98 -14.94 -17.61
C GLN A 125 -6.87 -15.98 -16.49
N LYS A 126 -6.42 -17.19 -16.83
CA LYS A 126 -6.22 -18.28 -15.87
C LYS A 126 -5.22 -17.90 -14.79
N GLY A 127 -4.05 -17.39 -15.19
CA GLY A 127 -2.98 -16.99 -14.28
C GLY A 127 -3.42 -15.89 -13.31
N TRP A 128 -4.05 -14.84 -13.81
CA TRP A 128 -4.55 -13.74 -12.97
C TRP A 128 -5.61 -14.19 -11.97
N MET A 129 -6.63 -14.94 -12.43
CA MET A 129 -7.67 -15.44 -11.53
C MET A 129 -7.12 -16.37 -10.45
N LEU A 130 -6.17 -17.25 -10.79
CA LEU A 130 -5.54 -18.14 -9.81
C LEU A 130 -4.64 -17.38 -8.83
N SER A 131 -3.93 -16.35 -9.28
CA SER A 131 -3.13 -15.48 -8.40
C SER A 131 -4.00 -14.70 -7.41
N GLU A 132 -5.12 -14.14 -7.88
CA GLU A 132 -6.10 -13.45 -7.02
C GLU A 132 -6.73 -14.42 -6.02
N LEU A 133 -7.17 -15.59 -6.49
CA LEU A 133 -7.72 -16.63 -5.64
C LEU A 133 -6.72 -17.07 -4.56
N ALA A 134 -5.43 -17.18 -4.89
CA ALA A 134 -4.40 -17.47 -3.91
C ALA A 134 -4.25 -16.36 -2.86
N GLY A 135 -4.34 -15.08 -3.26
CA GLY A 135 -4.37 -13.95 -2.34
C GLY A 135 -5.51 -14.05 -1.33
N ARG A 136 -6.72 -14.38 -1.81
CA ARG A 136 -7.90 -14.59 -0.95
C ARG A 136 -7.77 -15.82 -0.05
N TYR A 137 -7.15 -16.90 -0.53
CA TYR A 137 -6.81 -18.04 0.32
C TYR A 137 -5.86 -17.65 1.46
N LEU A 138 -4.86 -16.81 1.22
CA LEU A 138 -3.94 -16.34 2.26
C LEU A 138 -4.65 -15.49 3.31
N GLU A 139 -5.55 -14.60 2.90
CA GLU A 139 -6.37 -13.80 3.81
C GLU A 139 -7.28 -14.67 4.68
N ALA A 140 -7.85 -15.73 4.11
CA ALA A 140 -8.63 -16.73 4.84
C ALA A 140 -7.78 -17.71 5.67
N GLY A 141 -6.45 -17.53 5.77
CA GLY A 141 -5.55 -18.42 6.51
C GLY A 141 -5.32 -19.80 5.87
N ARG A 142 -5.74 -20.02 4.62
CA ARG A 142 -5.65 -21.29 3.88
C ARG A 142 -4.36 -21.38 3.06
N LYS A 143 -3.22 -21.30 3.74
CA LYS A 143 -1.89 -21.18 3.12
C LYS A 143 -1.56 -22.29 2.11
N GLU A 144 -1.84 -23.56 2.41
CA GLU A 144 -1.52 -24.68 1.52
C GLU A 144 -2.26 -24.57 0.19
N ARG A 145 -3.52 -24.15 0.21
CA ARG A 145 -4.31 -23.97 -1.01
C ARG A 145 -3.88 -22.76 -1.82
N ALA A 146 -3.44 -21.70 -1.14
CA ALA A 146 -2.82 -20.58 -1.82
C ALA A 146 -1.58 -21.05 -2.59
N LEU A 147 -0.72 -21.87 -1.96
CA LEU A 147 0.47 -22.42 -2.63
C LEU A 147 0.12 -23.30 -3.84
N ASP A 148 -0.90 -24.15 -3.73
CA ASP A 148 -1.38 -24.96 -4.86
C ASP A 148 -1.86 -24.06 -6.02
N ALA A 149 -2.69 -23.05 -5.72
CA ALA A 149 -3.19 -22.10 -6.70
C ALA A 149 -2.06 -21.28 -7.35
N LEU A 150 -1.08 -20.82 -6.57
CA LEU A 150 0.10 -20.10 -7.07
C LEU A 150 0.96 -20.97 -7.98
N SER A 151 1.06 -22.27 -7.72
CA SER A 151 1.81 -23.18 -8.59
C SER A 151 1.17 -23.23 -9.99
N VAL A 152 -0.16 -23.36 -10.07
CA VAL A 152 -0.88 -23.38 -11.34
C VAL A 152 -0.91 -22.00 -12.01
N ALA A 153 -0.96 -20.92 -11.22
CA ALA A 153 -0.83 -19.55 -11.73
C ALA A 153 0.53 -19.34 -12.41
N LEU A 154 1.60 -19.88 -11.82
CA LEU A 154 2.96 -19.80 -12.37
C LEU A 154 3.08 -20.56 -13.69
N GLU A 155 2.56 -21.78 -13.78
CA GLU A 155 2.49 -22.53 -15.05
C GLU A 155 1.74 -21.74 -16.13
N SER A 156 0.68 -21.03 -15.74
CA SER A 156 -0.10 -20.19 -16.66
C SER A 156 0.69 -18.96 -17.10
N ALA A 157 1.45 -18.32 -16.20
CA ALA A 157 2.36 -17.23 -16.52
C ALA A 157 3.46 -17.67 -17.49
N GLU A 158 4.01 -18.87 -17.32
CA GLU A 158 5.04 -19.44 -18.20
C GLU A 158 4.52 -19.76 -19.61
N ALA A 159 3.21 -19.99 -19.75
CA ALA A 159 2.56 -20.18 -21.04
C ALA A 159 2.13 -18.86 -21.73
N MET A 160 2.35 -17.69 -21.11
CA MET A 160 2.01 -16.40 -21.71
C MET A 160 3.00 -16.01 -22.82
N GLN A 161 2.48 -15.39 -23.88
CA GLN A 161 3.29 -14.94 -25.02
C GLN A 161 3.68 -13.47 -24.95
N ASP A 162 2.99 -12.68 -24.13
CA ASP A 162 3.22 -11.25 -23.95
C ASP A 162 4.19 -11.05 -22.77
N PRO A 163 5.46 -10.67 -23.01
CA PRO A 163 6.48 -10.60 -21.96
C PRO A 163 6.14 -9.56 -20.89
N GLY A 164 5.50 -8.45 -21.27
CA GLY A 164 5.11 -7.40 -20.32
C GLY A 164 4.03 -7.90 -19.37
N LYS A 165 2.97 -8.54 -19.89
CA LYS A 165 1.93 -9.14 -19.05
C LYS A 165 2.45 -10.32 -18.23
N GLN A 166 3.36 -11.10 -18.79
CA GLN A 166 4.01 -12.20 -18.09
C GLN A 166 4.81 -11.68 -16.90
N ALA A 167 5.65 -10.66 -17.10
CA ALA A 167 6.44 -10.05 -16.03
C ALA A 167 5.54 -9.50 -14.91
N TRP A 168 4.47 -8.81 -15.26
CA TRP A 168 3.48 -8.35 -14.29
C TRP A 168 2.85 -9.48 -13.48
N LEU A 169 2.42 -10.56 -14.13
CA LEU A 169 1.85 -11.69 -13.41
C LEU A 169 2.90 -12.41 -12.55
N LEU A 170 4.16 -12.51 -13.01
CA LEU A 170 5.25 -13.06 -12.23
C LEU A 170 5.53 -12.24 -10.97
N ALA A 171 5.48 -10.90 -11.06
CA ALA A 171 5.63 -10.01 -9.91
C ALA A 171 4.53 -10.25 -8.86
N GLU A 172 3.28 -10.31 -9.32
CA GLU A 172 2.11 -10.58 -8.48
C GLU A 172 2.18 -11.95 -7.80
N ILE A 173 2.52 -13.00 -8.55
CA ILE A 173 2.71 -14.35 -8.00
C ILE A 173 3.87 -14.35 -6.98
N GLY A 174 4.96 -13.65 -7.26
CA GLY A 174 6.09 -13.46 -6.35
C GLY A 174 5.65 -12.82 -5.03
N SER A 175 4.88 -11.74 -5.09
CA SER A 175 4.28 -11.07 -3.93
C SER A 175 3.43 -12.03 -3.08
N LYS A 176 2.59 -12.86 -3.71
CA LYS A 176 1.77 -13.84 -2.98
C LYS A 176 2.61 -14.98 -2.39
N TYR A 177 3.67 -15.45 -3.07
CA TYR A 177 4.62 -16.40 -2.47
C TYR A 177 5.34 -15.80 -1.27
N ALA A 178 5.71 -14.52 -1.32
CA ALA A 178 6.32 -13.81 -0.21
C ALA A 178 5.37 -13.81 1.00
N ARG A 179 4.10 -13.41 0.81
CA ARG A 179 3.03 -13.47 1.83
C ARG A 179 2.82 -14.87 2.38
N ALA A 180 2.96 -15.90 1.54
CA ALA A 180 2.91 -17.30 1.96
C ALA A 180 4.19 -17.78 2.69
N GLY A 181 5.20 -16.94 2.87
CA GLY A 181 6.48 -17.26 3.52
C GLY A 181 7.46 -18.06 2.64
N GLN A 182 7.27 -18.06 1.32
CA GLN A 182 8.18 -18.67 0.34
C GLN A 182 9.15 -17.61 -0.21
N SER A 183 9.98 -17.04 0.68
CA SER A 183 10.84 -15.90 0.38
C SER A 183 11.78 -16.10 -0.81
N ASP A 184 12.46 -17.25 -0.89
CA ASP A 184 13.41 -17.51 -1.98
C ASP A 184 12.72 -17.67 -3.34
N ARG A 185 11.56 -18.34 -3.33
CA ARG A 185 10.74 -18.49 -4.54
C ARG A 185 10.16 -17.16 -5.00
N ALA A 186 9.77 -16.30 -4.05
CA ALA A 186 9.33 -14.95 -4.37
C ALA A 186 10.46 -14.15 -5.04
N ALA A 187 11.65 -14.10 -4.44
CA ALA A 187 12.80 -13.39 -4.99
C ALA A 187 13.17 -13.85 -6.41
N GLU A 188 13.18 -15.17 -6.67
CA GLU A 188 13.44 -15.72 -8.01
C GLU A 188 12.40 -15.24 -9.05
N LEU A 189 11.12 -15.23 -8.69
CA LEU A 189 10.05 -14.81 -9.59
C LEU A 189 10.08 -13.30 -9.85
N LEU A 190 10.39 -12.50 -8.84
CA LEU A 190 10.57 -11.06 -8.97
C LEU A 190 11.78 -10.75 -9.88
N GLU A 191 12.87 -11.50 -9.78
CA GLU A 191 14.03 -11.36 -10.68
C GLU A 191 13.65 -11.62 -12.13
N ARG A 192 12.89 -12.69 -12.38
CA ARG A 192 12.38 -13.01 -13.71
C ARG A 192 11.42 -11.93 -14.22
N ALA A 193 10.59 -11.35 -13.35
CA ALA A 193 9.68 -10.27 -13.70
C ALA A 193 10.44 -9.01 -14.13
N VAL A 194 11.41 -8.57 -13.33
CA VAL A 194 12.28 -7.42 -13.61
C VAL A 194 13.10 -7.62 -14.89
N ALA A 195 13.68 -8.80 -15.08
CA ALA A 195 14.45 -9.12 -16.29
C ALA A 195 13.56 -9.18 -17.56
N GLY A 196 12.28 -9.52 -17.41
CA GLY A 196 11.33 -9.67 -18.51
C GLY A 196 10.60 -8.39 -18.93
N SER A 197 10.74 -7.28 -18.18
CA SER A 197 9.99 -6.04 -18.43
C SER A 197 10.80 -4.78 -18.10
N SER A 198 10.73 -3.80 -19.02
CA SER A 198 11.21 -2.44 -18.79
C SER A 198 10.19 -1.55 -18.07
N ASP A 199 9.00 -2.06 -17.71
CA ASP A 199 7.97 -1.31 -17.00
C ASP A 199 8.41 -1.04 -15.56
N VAL A 200 8.59 0.23 -15.21
CA VAL A 200 9.02 0.67 -13.88
C VAL A 200 8.11 0.15 -12.77
N ARG A 201 6.83 -0.05 -13.06
CA ARG A 201 5.89 -0.47 -12.03
C ARG A 201 6.15 -1.91 -11.59
N VAL A 202 6.62 -2.77 -12.51
CA VAL A 202 7.08 -4.13 -12.18
C VAL A 202 8.31 -4.07 -11.28
N ALA A 203 9.24 -3.15 -11.58
CA ALA A 203 10.43 -2.93 -10.77
C ALA A 203 10.12 -2.44 -9.36
N ALA A 204 9.25 -1.43 -9.28
CA ALA A 204 8.86 -0.81 -8.03
C ALA A 204 8.16 -1.85 -7.14
N GLU A 205 7.22 -2.61 -7.70
CA GLU A 205 6.58 -3.72 -6.98
C GLU A 205 7.62 -4.77 -6.52
N ALA A 206 8.55 -5.15 -7.39
CA ALA A 206 9.58 -6.12 -7.04
C ALA A 206 10.51 -5.64 -5.92
N VAL A 207 10.92 -4.37 -5.93
CA VAL A 207 11.71 -3.76 -4.85
C VAL A 207 10.91 -3.71 -3.55
N GLU A 208 9.66 -3.25 -3.58
CA GLU A 208 8.81 -3.18 -2.39
C GLU A 208 8.64 -4.57 -1.74
N VAL A 209 8.42 -5.61 -2.56
CA VAL A 209 8.31 -6.98 -2.05
C VAL A 209 9.65 -7.49 -1.51
N LEU A 210 10.78 -7.19 -2.16
CA LEU A 210 12.10 -7.58 -1.63
C LEU A 210 12.44 -6.89 -0.31
N SER A 211 12.14 -5.61 -0.15
CA SER A 211 12.26 -4.88 1.12
C SER A 211 11.45 -5.55 2.21
N TRP A 212 10.18 -5.87 1.94
CA TRP A 212 9.32 -6.59 2.88
C TRP A 212 9.84 -7.99 3.22
N ILE A 213 10.39 -8.74 2.24
CA ILE A 213 11.03 -10.03 2.51
C ILE A 213 12.28 -9.83 3.38
N SER A 214 13.08 -8.81 3.08
CA SER A 214 14.31 -8.47 3.80
C SER A 214 14.04 -8.20 5.28
N GLU A 215 13.09 -7.32 5.60
CA GLU A 215 12.64 -7.04 6.96
C GLU A 215 12.27 -8.33 7.73
N ARG A 216 11.50 -9.21 7.10
CA ARG A 216 11.12 -10.49 7.73
C ARG A 216 12.31 -11.44 7.93
N GLN A 217 13.32 -11.38 7.07
CA GLN A 217 14.55 -12.14 7.29
C GLN A 217 15.32 -11.58 8.49
N VAL A 218 15.27 -10.27 8.75
CA VAL A 218 15.82 -9.68 9.98
C VAL A 218 15.12 -10.23 11.22
N ASP A 219 13.78 -10.25 11.20
CA ASP A 219 12.97 -10.79 12.31
C ASP A 219 13.31 -12.26 12.60
N LEU A 220 13.65 -13.02 11.56
CA LEU A 220 14.08 -14.43 11.67
C LEU A 220 15.57 -14.59 12.04
N GLY A 221 16.32 -13.51 12.19
CA GLY A 221 17.75 -13.51 12.51
C GLY A 221 18.68 -13.74 11.31
N ASN A 222 18.15 -13.77 10.08
CA ASN A 222 18.87 -14.04 8.84
C ASN A 222 19.43 -12.76 8.19
N GLN A 223 20.24 -11.99 8.93
CA GLN A 223 20.75 -10.68 8.48
C GLN A 223 21.53 -10.73 7.16
N ALA A 224 22.30 -11.80 6.91
CA ALA A 224 23.04 -11.95 5.66
C ALA A 224 22.11 -12.04 4.45
N ARG A 225 21.01 -12.80 4.58
CA ARG A 225 20.02 -12.95 3.52
C ARG A 225 19.25 -11.65 3.27
N ALA A 226 18.91 -10.93 4.33
CA ALA A 226 18.30 -9.61 4.23
C ALA A 226 19.18 -8.64 3.41
N GLY A 227 20.48 -8.59 3.71
CA GLY A 227 21.44 -7.79 2.93
C GLY A 227 21.56 -8.19 1.46
N GLU A 228 21.55 -9.49 1.14
CA GLU A 228 21.54 -9.97 -0.25
C GLU A 228 20.29 -9.50 -1.01
N LEU A 229 19.13 -9.53 -0.37
CA LEU A 229 17.86 -9.12 -0.96
C LEU A 229 17.83 -7.60 -1.21
N LEU A 230 18.36 -6.79 -0.30
CA LEU A 230 18.48 -5.35 -0.54
C LEU A 230 19.49 -5.02 -1.64
N ALA A 231 20.60 -5.76 -1.72
CA ALA A 231 21.56 -5.59 -2.82
C ALA A 231 20.92 -5.91 -4.19
N GLN A 232 20.06 -6.93 -4.22
CA GLN A 232 19.28 -7.26 -5.41
C GLN A 232 18.25 -6.15 -5.73
N ALA A 233 17.54 -5.64 -4.74
CA ALA A 233 16.60 -4.52 -4.91
C ALA A 233 17.29 -3.24 -5.42
N GLU A 234 18.48 -2.95 -4.90
CA GLU A 234 19.31 -1.83 -5.35
C GLU A 234 19.75 -1.98 -6.81
N ASP A 235 20.31 -3.13 -7.17
CA ASP A 235 20.74 -3.43 -8.54
C ASP A 235 19.57 -3.29 -9.52
N TRP A 236 18.38 -3.77 -9.14
CA TRP A 236 17.17 -3.56 -9.93
C TRP A 236 16.85 -2.08 -10.04
N GLY A 237 16.74 -1.35 -8.93
CA GLY A 237 16.47 0.10 -8.93
C GLY A 237 17.46 0.92 -9.76
N GLN A 238 18.73 0.51 -9.83
CA GLN A 238 19.77 1.16 -10.65
C GLN A 238 19.59 0.92 -12.15
N ARG A 239 19.18 -0.29 -12.56
CA ARG A 239 18.98 -0.68 -13.97
C ARG A 239 17.81 0.06 -14.63
N TYR A 240 16.89 0.65 -13.86
CA TYR A 240 15.75 1.40 -14.40
C TYR A 240 16.09 2.88 -14.60
N GLU A 241 16.37 3.26 -15.86
CA GLU A 241 16.72 4.65 -16.20
C GLU A 241 15.92 5.24 -17.37
N ALA A 242 14.95 4.53 -17.95
CA ALA A 242 14.44 4.88 -19.29
C ALA A 242 13.09 5.62 -19.36
N GLU A 243 12.10 5.34 -18.50
CA GLU A 243 10.71 5.82 -18.74
C GLU A 243 10.03 6.53 -17.55
N SER A 244 10.53 6.34 -16.34
CA SER A 244 9.86 6.79 -15.11
C SER A 244 10.12 8.26 -14.78
N GLY A 245 11.27 8.78 -15.19
CA GLY A 245 11.78 10.07 -14.75
C GLY A 245 12.70 9.94 -13.51
N PRO A 246 13.66 10.87 -13.34
CA PRO A 246 14.67 10.82 -12.29
C PRO A 246 14.09 10.84 -10.87
N GLY A 247 12.93 11.47 -10.66
CA GLY A 247 12.29 11.59 -9.35
C GLY A 247 11.86 10.25 -8.74
N GLN A 248 11.24 9.38 -9.54
CA GLN A 248 10.79 8.06 -9.11
C GLN A 248 11.97 7.18 -8.71
N LYS A 249 13.05 7.21 -9.51
CA LYS A 249 14.30 6.49 -9.21
C LYS A 249 14.87 6.96 -7.87
N ALA A 250 14.98 8.28 -7.69
CA ALA A 250 15.50 8.83 -6.43
C ALA A 250 14.64 8.43 -5.22
N ARG A 251 13.31 8.47 -5.35
CA ARG A 251 12.41 8.04 -4.28
C ARG A 251 12.57 6.56 -3.94
N LEU A 252 12.73 5.70 -4.95
CA LEU A 252 13.00 4.27 -4.74
C LEU A 252 14.29 4.07 -3.94
N LEU A 253 15.37 4.76 -4.33
CA LEU A 253 16.67 4.69 -3.63
C LEU A 253 16.58 5.13 -2.18
N THR A 254 15.79 6.16 -1.85
CA THR A 254 15.59 6.55 -0.43
C THR A 254 14.88 5.48 0.40
N GLY A 255 14.00 4.68 -0.20
CA GLY A 255 13.36 3.54 0.47
C GLY A 255 14.39 2.46 0.79
N ILE A 256 15.10 1.98 -0.23
CA ILE A 256 16.16 0.97 -0.09
C ILE A 256 17.24 1.44 0.90
N ALA A 257 17.57 2.73 0.88
CA ALA A 257 18.52 3.31 1.83
C ALA A 257 18.06 3.19 3.29
N SER A 258 16.76 3.43 3.56
CA SER A 258 16.17 3.23 4.89
C SER A 258 16.33 1.79 5.33
N ASP A 259 16.00 0.84 4.46
CA ASP A 259 16.10 -0.60 4.76
C ASP A 259 17.55 -1.01 5.08
N TYR A 260 18.54 -0.47 4.34
CA TYR A 260 19.94 -0.70 4.65
C TYR A 260 20.35 -0.11 6.01
N ILE A 261 19.85 1.07 6.37
CA ILE A 261 20.14 1.71 7.66
C ILE A 261 19.56 0.88 8.80
N GLU A 262 18.33 0.40 8.67
CA GLU A 262 17.67 -0.47 9.64
C GLU A 262 18.41 -1.81 9.82
N LEU A 263 19.02 -2.33 8.75
CA LEU A 263 19.92 -3.49 8.79
C LEU A 263 21.29 -3.22 9.45
N GLY A 264 21.60 -1.97 9.80
CA GLY A 264 22.92 -1.56 10.27
C GLY A 264 23.97 -1.43 9.16
N GLN A 265 23.57 -1.50 7.88
CA GLN A 265 24.42 -1.25 6.72
C GLN A 265 24.45 0.26 6.40
N GLU A 266 24.82 1.05 7.39
CA GLU A 266 24.78 2.53 7.37
C GLU A 266 25.56 3.15 6.20
N LYS A 267 26.64 2.48 5.74
CA LYS A 267 27.46 2.95 4.62
C LYS A 267 26.70 2.89 3.29
N ASP A 268 26.00 1.79 3.04
CA ASP A 268 25.22 1.60 1.82
C ASP A 268 23.99 2.49 1.82
N GLY A 269 23.30 2.58 2.96
CA GLY A 269 22.23 3.55 3.18
C GLY A 269 22.67 4.99 2.91
N SER A 270 23.75 5.46 3.55
CA SER A 270 24.28 6.81 3.34
C SER A 270 24.68 7.11 1.89
N ARG A 271 25.24 6.11 1.20
CA ARG A 271 25.59 6.22 -0.22
C ARG A 271 24.33 6.43 -1.06
N LEU A 272 23.30 5.61 -0.86
CA LEU A 272 22.04 5.71 -1.60
C LEU A 272 21.28 7.00 -1.30
N LEU A 273 21.30 7.49 -0.06
CA LEU A 273 20.76 8.81 0.27
C LEU A 273 21.45 9.93 -0.51
N SER A 274 22.78 9.89 -0.58
CA SER A 274 23.57 10.87 -1.32
C SER A 274 23.29 10.81 -2.83
N GLU A 275 23.15 9.60 -3.38
CA GLU A 275 22.80 9.37 -4.77
C GLU A 275 21.40 9.91 -5.09
N ALA A 276 20.40 9.57 -4.28
CA ALA A 276 19.03 10.05 -4.45
C ALA A 276 18.95 11.58 -4.43
N LEU A 277 19.63 12.23 -3.47
CA LEU A 277 19.73 13.68 -3.40
C LEU A 277 20.40 14.29 -4.64
N GLY A 278 21.44 13.64 -5.16
CA GLY A 278 22.11 14.05 -6.40
C GLY A 278 21.20 13.95 -7.63
N ILE A 279 20.37 12.91 -7.73
CA ILE A 279 19.41 12.74 -8.84
C ILE A 279 18.38 13.88 -8.84
N VAL A 280 17.80 14.22 -7.68
CA VAL A 280 16.79 15.28 -7.62
C VAL A 280 17.35 16.69 -7.71
N GLN A 281 18.65 16.91 -7.45
CA GLN A 281 19.29 18.19 -7.76
C GLN A 281 19.19 18.56 -9.24
N GLY A 282 19.19 17.57 -10.14
CA GLY A 282 19.05 17.77 -11.58
C GLY A 282 17.61 17.71 -12.11
N THR A 283 16.61 17.63 -11.22
CA THR A 283 15.19 17.50 -11.59
C THR A 283 14.46 18.82 -11.36
N ASP A 284 13.59 19.24 -12.28
CA ASP A 284 12.80 20.47 -12.16
C ASP A 284 11.47 20.30 -11.41
N ASP A 285 10.99 19.06 -11.27
CA ASP A 285 9.71 18.76 -10.62
C ASP A 285 9.80 18.98 -9.08
N PRO A 286 9.12 19.99 -8.53
CA PRO A 286 9.19 20.34 -7.10
C PRO A 286 8.64 19.22 -6.21
N PHE A 287 7.69 18.42 -6.69
CA PHE A 287 7.15 17.30 -5.92
C PHE A 287 8.21 16.24 -5.69
N TRP A 288 8.91 15.82 -6.74
CA TRP A 288 9.94 14.80 -6.62
C TRP A 288 11.15 15.26 -5.80
N LYS A 289 11.54 16.54 -5.94
CA LYS A 289 12.61 17.14 -5.13
C LYS A 289 12.26 17.12 -3.64
N SER A 290 11.09 17.67 -3.31
CA SER A 290 10.63 17.77 -1.93
C SER A 290 10.48 16.37 -1.31
N TRP A 291 9.79 15.46 -2.00
CA TRP A 291 9.48 14.14 -1.44
C TRP A 291 10.71 13.26 -1.26
N THR A 292 11.65 13.31 -2.20
CA THR A 292 12.94 12.59 -2.08
C THR A 292 13.77 13.17 -0.93
N ARG A 293 13.81 14.49 -0.78
CA ARG A 293 14.53 15.15 0.33
C ARG A 293 13.96 14.74 1.67
N VAL A 294 12.65 14.61 1.81
CA VAL A 294 12.04 14.09 3.06
C VAL A 294 12.50 12.68 3.37
N GLY A 295 12.39 11.75 2.40
CA GLY A 295 12.85 10.38 2.60
C GLY A 295 14.34 10.32 2.96
N ALA A 296 15.17 11.17 2.34
CA ALA A 296 16.57 11.27 2.68
C ALA A 296 16.83 11.85 4.07
N ALA A 297 16.06 12.85 4.49
CA ALA A 297 16.15 13.39 5.83
C ALA A 297 15.77 12.34 6.89
N GLN A 298 14.72 11.56 6.68
CA GLN A 298 14.34 10.48 7.61
C GLN A 298 15.45 9.44 7.73
N GLY A 299 16.08 9.04 6.62
CA GLY A 299 17.26 8.18 6.68
C GLY A 299 18.44 8.82 7.44
N LEU A 300 18.67 10.13 7.29
CA LEU A 300 19.68 10.86 8.06
C LEU A 300 19.36 10.90 9.56
N VAL A 301 18.08 11.00 9.95
CA VAL A 301 17.64 10.87 11.36
C VAL A 301 18.00 9.50 11.90
N SER A 302 17.70 8.43 11.15
CA SER A 302 18.04 7.05 11.56
C SER A 302 19.54 6.82 11.71
N LEU A 303 20.38 7.60 11.00
CA LEU A 303 21.84 7.61 11.13
C LEU A 303 22.37 8.51 12.26
N GLY A 304 21.49 9.22 12.99
CA GLY A 304 21.86 10.20 14.00
C GLY A 304 22.50 11.48 13.43
N ARG A 305 22.28 11.78 12.15
CA ARG A 305 22.81 12.96 11.43
C ARG A 305 21.77 14.08 11.42
N ASP A 306 21.28 14.43 12.60
CA ASP A 306 20.12 15.32 12.78
C ASP A 306 20.29 16.71 12.17
N ASP A 307 21.49 17.29 12.23
CA ASP A 307 21.76 18.63 11.68
C ASP A 307 21.63 18.62 10.16
N GLU A 308 22.18 17.59 9.51
CA GLU A 308 22.05 17.41 8.06
C GLU A 308 20.60 17.11 7.66
N ALA A 309 19.89 16.31 8.45
CA ALA A 309 18.46 16.06 8.25
C ALA A 309 17.66 17.37 8.31
N ARG A 310 17.95 18.26 9.27
CA ARG A 310 17.27 19.58 9.38
C ARG A 310 17.51 20.46 8.15
N ASP A 311 18.74 20.49 7.64
CA ASP A 311 19.09 21.25 6.43
C ASP A 311 18.37 20.70 5.19
N VAL A 312 18.32 19.37 5.06
CA VAL A 312 17.60 18.70 3.96
C VAL A 312 16.10 18.93 4.07
N LEU A 313 15.51 18.88 5.26
CA LEU A 313 14.08 19.19 5.47
C LEU A 313 13.74 20.64 5.17
N ALA A 314 14.62 21.59 5.49
CA ALA A 314 14.42 22.99 5.14
C ALA A 314 14.36 23.17 3.61
N SER A 315 15.24 22.48 2.89
CA SER A 315 15.21 22.46 1.41
C SER A 315 13.96 21.76 0.87
N ALA A 316 13.52 20.67 1.51
CA ALA A 316 12.29 19.98 1.14
C ALA A 316 11.07 20.88 1.30
N LEU A 317 11.00 21.63 2.40
CA LEU A 317 9.92 22.58 2.66
C LEU A 317 9.87 23.68 1.61
N GLU A 318 11.02 24.25 1.23
CA GLU A 318 11.11 25.25 0.17
C GLU A 318 10.57 24.71 -1.17
N ASP A 319 10.98 23.50 -1.58
CA ASP A 319 10.44 22.90 -2.81
C ASP A 319 8.93 22.63 -2.70
N SER A 320 8.43 22.30 -1.51
CA SER A 320 7.02 21.98 -1.33
C SER A 320 6.10 23.16 -1.68
N GLU A 321 6.58 24.39 -1.54
CA GLU A 321 5.86 25.60 -1.93
C GLU A 321 5.62 25.69 -3.44
N GLY A 322 6.49 25.07 -4.24
CA GLY A 322 6.37 25.01 -5.70
C GLY A 322 5.41 23.92 -6.21
N ILE A 323 4.85 23.08 -5.33
CA ILE A 323 3.93 22.00 -5.74
C ILE A 323 2.53 22.59 -5.96
N GLU A 324 2.08 22.64 -7.22
CA GLU A 324 0.77 23.20 -7.59
C GLU A 324 -0.42 22.31 -7.19
N ASP A 325 -0.22 20.99 -7.18
CA ASP A 325 -1.25 20.02 -6.79
C ASP A 325 -1.40 20.01 -5.27
N ALA A 326 -2.51 20.56 -4.78
CA ALA A 326 -2.78 20.70 -3.35
C ALA A 326 -2.74 19.37 -2.58
N MET A 327 -3.16 18.26 -3.20
CA MET A 327 -3.13 16.94 -2.56
C MET A 327 -1.69 16.44 -2.43
N LYS A 328 -0.89 16.56 -3.51
CA LYS A 328 0.54 16.21 -3.47
C LYS A 328 1.30 17.10 -2.49
N GLN A 329 1.00 18.39 -2.45
CA GLN A 329 1.63 19.33 -1.53
C GLN A 329 1.30 18.98 -0.08
N ALA A 330 0.03 18.73 0.25
CA ALA A 330 -0.40 18.34 1.58
C ALA A 330 0.27 17.05 2.07
N ARG A 331 0.35 16.04 1.19
CA ARG A 331 1.03 14.78 1.49
C ARG A 331 2.51 15.00 1.81
N VAL A 332 3.22 15.73 0.97
CA VAL A 332 4.65 15.98 1.19
C VAL A 332 4.88 16.84 2.44
N ARG A 333 4.05 17.85 2.70
CA ARG A 333 4.10 18.65 3.93
C ARG A 333 3.83 17.82 5.18
N THR A 334 2.97 16.82 5.10
CA THR A 334 2.74 15.88 6.19
C THR A 334 3.99 15.04 6.46
N ASP A 335 4.64 14.53 5.41
CA ASP A 335 5.88 13.76 5.56
C ASP A 335 7.00 14.65 6.14
N ILE A 336 7.12 15.92 5.72
CA ILE A 336 8.06 16.92 6.31
C ILE A 336 7.75 17.13 7.79
N ALA A 337 6.48 17.33 8.14
CA ALA A 337 6.06 17.57 9.52
C ALA A 337 6.39 16.38 10.42
N THR A 338 6.16 15.17 9.91
CA THR A 338 6.48 13.90 10.56
C THR A 338 7.99 13.78 10.80
N ALA A 339 8.82 14.07 9.81
CA ALA A 339 10.27 14.06 9.95
C ALA A 339 10.80 15.11 10.95
N TYR A 340 10.16 16.29 11.05
CA TYR A 340 10.49 17.25 12.11
C TYR A 340 10.14 16.73 13.51
N VAL A 341 9.04 15.98 13.66
CA VAL A 341 8.68 15.35 14.93
C VAL A 341 9.69 14.27 15.32
N GLU A 342 10.15 13.46 14.37
CA GLU A 342 11.21 12.46 14.58
C GLU A 342 12.52 13.10 15.06
N LEU A 343 12.83 14.31 14.56
CA LEU A 343 13.97 15.15 15.00
C LEU A 343 13.76 15.85 16.35
N GLY A 344 12.63 15.62 17.01
CA GLY A 344 12.25 16.26 18.28
C GLY A 344 11.74 17.70 18.15
N ASP A 345 11.51 18.22 16.94
CA ASP A 345 10.92 19.55 16.68
C ASP A 345 9.41 19.44 16.39
N ALA A 346 8.67 18.96 17.38
CA ALA A 346 7.22 18.78 17.26
C ALA A 346 6.48 20.11 17.01
N VAL A 347 6.99 21.23 17.53
CA VAL A 347 6.42 22.56 17.32
C VAL A 347 6.44 22.95 15.85
N ARG A 348 7.57 22.75 15.15
CA ARG A 348 7.67 23.04 13.71
C ARG A 348 6.80 22.09 12.90
N GLY A 349 6.81 20.81 13.21
CA GLY A 349 5.94 19.83 12.56
C GLY A 349 4.46 20.21 12.67
N LEU A 350 3.98 20.54 13.87
CA LEU A 350 2.58 20.92 14.09
C LEU A 350 2.19 22.26 13.44
N LYS A 351 3.13 23.22 13.32
CA LYS A 351 2.89 24.44 12.55
C LYS A 351 2.67 24.15 11.07
N LEU A 352 3.47 23.25 10.49
CA LEU A 352 3.28 22.79 9.11
C LEU A 352 1.94 22.09 8.93
N VAL A 353 1.54 21.23 9.86
CA VAL A 353 0.23 20.57 9.83
C VAL A 353 -0.91 21.59 9.83
N ARG A 354 -0.85 22.61 10.70
CA ARG A 354 -1.85 23.69 10.72
C ARG A 354 -1.97 24.41 9.38
N ASP A 355 -0.87 24.55 8.65
CA ASP A 355 -0.80 25.29 7.40
C ASP A 355 -1.17 24.41 6.16
N ILE A 356 -1.56 23.14 6.37
CA ILE A 356 -2.17 22.28 5.33
C ILE A 356 -3.62 22.75 5.09
N GLU A 357 -4.01 23.02 3.85
CA GLU A 357 -5.35 23.55 3.55
C GLU A 357 -6.48 22.53 3.79
N SER A 358 -6.23 21.24 3.54
CA SER A 358 -7.24 20.19 3.65
C SER A 358 -7.39 19.69 5.09
N ALA A 359 -8.59 19.82 5.66
CA ALA A 359 -8.91 19.30 6.99
C ALA A 359 -8.73 17.77 7.10
N SER A 360 -8.99 17.01 6.02
CA SER A 360 -8.78 15.56 6.03
C SER A 360 -7.29 15.21 6.12
N GLU A 361 -6.45 15.95 5.40
CA GLU A 361 -4.99 15.77 5.42
C GLU A 361 -4.40 16.22 6.76
N GLN A 362 -4.92 17.32 7.34
CA GLN A 362 -4.57 17.73 8.71
C GLN A 362 -4.85 16.62 9.72
N ALA A 363 -6.03 15.98 9.64
CA ALA A 363 -6.41 14.90 10.55
C ALA A 363 -5.50 13.67 10.38
N TRP A 364 -5.16 13.32 9.15
CA TRP A 364 -4.23 12.22 8.87
C TRP A 364 -2.83 12.50 9.41
N ALA A 365 -2.32 13.72 9.19
CA ALA A 365 -1.04 14.16 9.71
C ALA A 365 -0.98 14.13 11.25
N LEU A 366 -2.01 14.65 11.93
CA LEU A 366 -2.12 14.59 13.39
C LEU A 366 -2.13 13.15 13.91
N THR A 367 -2.83 12.24 13.20
CA THR A 367 -2.87 10.82 13.55
C THR A 367 -1.48 10.19 13.46
N ARG A 368 -0.75 10.46 12.38
CA ARG A 368 0.62 9.95 12.18
C ARG A 368 1.57 10.45 13.27
N ILE A 369 1.53 11.75 13.57
CA ILE A 369 2.33 12.37 14.62
C ILE A 369 2.02 11.77 16.00
N ALA A 370 0.74 11.53 16.32
CA ALA A 370 0.33 10.94 17.59
C ALA A 370 0.87 9.51 17.77
N VAL A 371 0.91 8.71 16.70
CA VAL A 371 1.49 7.36 16.71
C VAL A 371 2.99 7.42 17.01
N LEU A 372 3.73 8.29 16.33
CA LEU A 372 5.18 8.42 16.54
C LEU A 372 5.54 8.89 17.95
N GLN A 373 4.79 9.86 18.49
CA GLN A 373 5.01 10.34 19.87
C GLN A 373 4.78 9.25 20.91
N ARG A 374 3.77 8.41 20.67
CA ARG A 374 3.45 7.27 21.52
C ARG A 374 4.56 6.21 21.48
N GLU A 375 5.11 5.92 20.31
CA GLU A 375 6.21 4.97 20.11
C GLU A 375 7.52 5.48 20.73
N ALA A 376 7.80 6.77 20.59
CA ALA A 376 8.96 7.43 21.21
C ALA A 376 8.84 7.59 22.73
N GLY A 377 7.63 7.40 23.31
CA GLY A 377 7.36 7.60 24.73
C GLY A 377 7.57 9.05 25.20
N THR A 378 7.49 10.03 24.29
CA THR A 378 7.77 11.43 24.57
C THR A 378 6.50 12.19 24.93
N ALA A 379 6.52 12.88 26.08
CA ALA A 379 5.42 13.76 26.45
C ALA A 379 5.49 15.06 25.66
N LEU A 380 4.36 15.48 25.07
CA LEU A 380 4.28 16.75 24.36
C LEU A 380 4.52 17.94 25.29
N ASP A 381 5.40 18.83 24.86
CA ASP A 381 5.61 20.11 25.51
C ASP A 381 4.32 20.97 25.50
N PRO A 382 4.20 21.97 26.39
CA PRO A 382 3.00 22.79 26.47
C PRO A 382 2.64 23.56 25.19
N GLU A 383 3.64 23.97 24.38
CA GLU A 383 3.43 24.70 23.13
C GLU A 383 2.85 23.77 22.06
N SER A 384 3.41 22.57 21.89
CA SER A 384 2.85 21.53 21.01
C SER A 384 1.40 21.18 21.40
N ARG A 385 1.09 21.06 22.69
CA ARG A 385 -0.29 20.84 23.18
C ARG A 385 -1.22 22.03 22.95
N ALA A 386 -0.69 23.25 22.87
CA ALA A 386 -1.48 24.42 22.53
C ALA A 386 -1.76 24.48 21.02
N LEU A 387 -0.78 24.13 20.19
CA LEU A 387 -0.92 24.04 18.73
C LEU A 387 -1.98 23.01 18.33
N ILE A 388 -1.95 21.81 18.93
CA ILE A 388 -2.97 20.77 18.66
C ILE A 388 -4.38 21.27 19.02
N ARG A 389 -4.53 22.00 20.13
CA ARG A 389 -5.81 22.61 20.52
C ARG A 389 -6.27 23.66 19.53
N GLY A 390 -5.37 24.54 19.09
CA GLY A 390 -5.68 25.56 18.09
C GLY A 390 -6.09 24.96 16.74
N ILE A 391 -5.42 23.89 16.27
CA ILE A 391 -5.80 23.18 15.05
C ILE A 391 -7.22 22.60 15.18
N ARG A 392 -7.56 22.02 16.35
CA ARG A 392 -8.89 21.48 16.64
C ARG A 392 -9.98 22.56 16.66
N GLU A 393 -9.71 23.72 17.24
CA GLU A 393 -10.68 24.82 17.37
C GLU A 393 -11.03 25.42 16.00
N VAL A 394 -10.05 25.64 15.14
CA VAL A 394 -10.27 26.13 13.77
C VAL A 394 -11.10 25.15 12.93
N ALA A 395 -10.86 23.83 13.09
CA ALA A 395 -11.66 22.81 12.41
C ALA A 395 -13.14 22.83 12.86
N SER A 396 -13.41 23.11 14.14
CA SER A 396 -14.79 23.17 14.66
C SER A 396 -15.56 24.44 14.27
N GLU A 397 -14.88 25.53 13.94
CA GLU A 397 -15.53 26.78 13.49
C GLU A 397 -15.94 26.70 12.00
N GLY A 398 -15.19 25.97 11.17
CA GLY A 398 -15.48 25.77 9.74
C GLY A 398 -16.76 24.98 9.44
N GLU A 399 -17.16 24.05 10.32
CA GLU A 399 -18.41 23.28 10.19
C GLU A 399 -19.66 24.06 10.64
N SER A 400 -19.48 25.19 11.34
CA SER A 400 -20.59 26.02 11.86
C SER A 400 -20.99 27.20 10.95
N GLY A 401 -20.41 27.28 9.76
CA GLY A 401 -20.50 28.43 8.86
C GLY A 401 -21.23 28.22 7.53
N GLU A 402 -21.83 27.04 7.29
CA GLU A 402 -22.77 26.82 6.18
C GLU A 402 -24.19 26.66 6.74
N ASP A 403 -24.88 27.79 6.91
CA ASP A 403 -26.32 27.89 7.20
C ASP A 403 -27.02 28.63 6.03
#